data_AF-A0A5A8A2Y8-F1
#
_entry.id   AF-A0A5A8A2Y8-F1
#
_cell.length_a   1.000
_cell.length_b   1.000
_cell.length_c   1.000
_cell.angle_alpha   90.00
_cell.angle_beta   90.00
_cell.angle_gamma   90.00
#
_symmetry.space_group_name_H-M   'P 1'
#
loop_
_entity.id
_entity.type
_entity.pdbx_description
1 polymer ?
#
loop_
_entity_poly.entity_id
_entity_poly.type
_entity_poly.pdbx_seq_one_letter_code
_entity_poly.pdbx_strand_id
1 'polypeptide(L)'
;MTFGLSAVVLLGLTGGGVDYARLAARRSQLQNAADAGVLAAGNYLKLAVSTSTAAKSIVVDTIQAQAVPRQESPYALRVDVADDKTSVAVTVDETVKLAFGGFVGVPTVKVAVRSKASVVGKMRLCLLTLDPLAPGAFELEKSAEVTALDCSLYSNSLSPRGMVGMDSAYARAQTICSSGGFDGARANFAPPPQTGCPPIQDPLKDRAPPPIGACSSIPSSANSNRDTSGNLVDQSATLDPGTYCGGLHITKNASVTLRAGTYVMKDGPLIVDKNAAMAGTDVAFYFTGDRAGLVFDKKTTVSLSAPTTGPMAGLLMMEDRTVSDPVDPTTAVLGDVLSPIAPTPPPLAATRPMRTYRIISDNARTMLGTLYLPAGRVVIDASKPVSDQSAYTVIVAQQVNLYQGPNLYLNANYDSTSVPVPKGVGPLSGKLLLSQ
;
A
#
# COMPACT_ATOMS: atom_id res chain seq x y z
N MET A 1 -68.66 -31.32 -30.34
CA MET A 1 -67.61 -31.79 -29.40
C MET A 1 -66.20 -31.36 -29.81
N THR A 2 -65.83 -31.50 -31.09
CA THR A 2 -64.48 -31.14 -31.61
C THR A 2 -64.11 -29.67 -31.40
N PHE A 3 -64.99 -28.71 -31.70
CA PHE A 3 -64.73 -27.27 -31.54
C PHE A 3 -64.44 -26.83 -30.09
N GLY A 4 -65.12 -27.43 -29.11
CA GLY A 4 -64.92 -27.13 -27.69
C GLY A 4 -63.56 -27.62 -27.17
N LEU A 5 -63.09 -28.78 -27.65
CA LEU A 5 -61.76 -29.30 -27.32
C LEU A 5 -60.63 -28.45 -27.94
N SER A 6 -60.80 -27.97 -29.17
CA SER A 6 -59.84 -27.09 -29.83
C SER A 6 -59.67 -25.74 -29.11
N ALA A 7 -60.77 -25.16 -28.63
CA ALA A 7 -60.76 -23.89 -27.93
C ALA A 7 -60.01 -23.94 -26.59
N VAL A 8 -60.18 -25.03 -25.82
CA VAL A 8 -59.47 -25.23 -24.54
C VAL A 8 -57.97 -25.37 -24.75
N VAL A 9 -57.54 -26.09 -25.80
CA VAL A 9 -56.12 -26.23 -26.13
C VAL A 9 -55.50 -24.87 -26.55
N LEU A 10 -56.20 -24.08 -27.36
CA LEU A 10 -55.75 -22.74 -27.76
C LEU A 10 -55.65 -21.79 -26.56
N LEU A 11 -56.62 -21.81 -25.65
CA LEU A 11 -56.59 -21.00 -24.42
C LEU A 11 -55.46 -21.44 -23.47
N GLY A 12 -55.20 -22.74 -23.36
CA GLY A 12 -54.08 -23.27 -22.57
C GLY A 12 -52.73 -22.83 -23.12
N LEU A 13 -52.53 -22.90 -24.44
CA LEU A 13 -51.28 -22.48 -25.09
C LEU A 13 -51.05 -20.97 -25.00
N THR A 14 -52.10 -20.17 -25.22
CA THR A 14 -52.01 -18.70 -25.11
C THR A 14 -51.80 -18.25 -23.67
N GLY A 15 -52.54 -18.81 -22.71
CA GLY A 15 -52.34 -18.54 -21.28
C GLY A 15 -50.95 -18.94 -20.79
N GLY A 16 -50.46 -20.11 -21.20
CA GLY A 16 -49.09 -20.56 -20.91
C GLY A 16 -48.03 -19.64 -21.50
N GLY A 17 -48.24 -19.13 -22.72
CA GLY A 17 -47.34 -18.15 -23.34
C GLY A 17 -47.27 -16.82 -22.57
N VAL A 18 -48.41 -16.32 -22.08
CA VAL A 18 -48.46 -15.09 -21.27
C VAL A 18 -47.76 -15.27 -19.93
N ASP A 19 -48.01 -16.39 -19.24
CA ASP A 19 -47.37 -16.69 -17.97
C ASP A 19 -45.86 -16.88 -18.13
N TYR A 20 -45.43 -17.57 -19.19
CA TYR A 20 -44.01 -17.70 -19.52
C TYR A 20 -43.35 -16.35 -19.78
N ALA A 21 -43.98 -15.49 -20.60
CA ALA A 21 -43.45 -14.15 -20.90
C ALA A 21 -43.32 -13.29 -19.63
N ARG A 22 -44.33 -13.33 -18.74
CA ARG A 22 -44.30 -12.63 -17.45
C ARG A 22 -43.21 -13.17 -16.52
N LEU A 23 -43.06 -14.49 -16.44
CA LEU A 23 -42.05 -15.15 -15.62
C LEU A 23 -40.64 -14.82 -16.12
N ALA A 24 -40.41 -14.89 -17.44
CA ALA A 24 -39.15 -14.56 -18.07
C ALA A 24 -38.78 -13.08 -17.86
N ALA A 25 -39.74 -12.17 -18.05
CA ALA A 25 -39.54 -10.75 -17.78
C ALA A 25 -39.21 -10.48 -16.30
N ARG A 26 -39.90 -11.15 -15.37
CA ARG A 26 -39.64 -10.99 -13.93
C ARG A 26 -38.27 -11.53 -13.54
N ARG A 27 -37.87 -12.71 -14.06
CA ARG A 27 -36.53 -13.27 -13.86
C ARG A 27 -35.45 -12.31 -14.36
N SER A 28 -35.63 -11.72 -15.55
CA SER A 28 -34.69 -10.74 -16.10
C SER A 28 -34.60 -9.48 -15.24
N GLN A 29 -35.73 -8.95 -14.75
CA GLN A 29 -35.74 -7.80 -13.85
C GLN A 29 -34.97 -8.10 -12.55
N LEU A 30 -35.22 -9.25 -11.92
CA LEU A 30 -34.52 -9.66 -10.69
C LEU A 30 -33.02 -9.85 -10.93
N GLN A 31 -32.62 -10.46 -12.05
CA GLN A 31 -31.21 -10.64 -12.41
C GLN A 31 -30.52 -9.29 -12.61
N ASN A 32 -31.14 -8.36 -13.35
CA ASN A 32 -30.58 -7.03 -13.59
C ASN A 32 -30.41 -6.24 -12.28
N ALA A 33 -31.39 -6.33 -11.37
CA ALA A 33 -31.31 -5.70 -10.06
C ALA A 33 -30.22 -6.34 -9.18
N ALA A 34 -30.09 -7.67 -9.21
CA ALA A 34 -29.04 -8.40 -8.51
C ALA A 34 -27.65 -8.02 -9.03
N ASP A 35 -27.46 -7.99 -10.35
CA ASP A 35 -26.22 -7.59 -11.02
C ASP A 35 -25.85 -6.14 -10.66
N ALA A 36 -26.81 -5.21 -10.71
CA ALA A 36 -26.61 -3.83 -10.29
C ALA A 36 -26.22 -3.71 -8.81
N GLY A 37 -26.88 -4.47 -7.93
CA GLY A 37 -26.60 -4.49 -6.50
C GLY A 37 -25.19 -4.98 -6.18
N VAL A 38 -24.77 -6.12 -6.74
CA VAL A 38 -23.41 -6.63 -6.50
C VAL A 38 -22.33 -5.80 -7.18
N LEU A 39 -22.62 -5.12 -8.30
CA LEU A 39 -21.68 -4.17 -8.92
C LEU A 39 -21.51 -2.90 -8.08
N ALA A 40 -22.60 -2.34 -7.56
CA ALA A 40 -22.55 -1.17 -6.67
C ALA A 40 -21.77 -1.50 -5.39
N ALA A 41 -22.08 -2.62 -4.75
CA ALA A 41 -21.34 -3.09 -3.57
C ALA A 41 -19.90 -3.47 -3.93
N GLY A 42 -19.65 -4.08 -5.09
CA GLY A 42 -18.31 -4.39 -5.57
C GLY A 42 -17.45 -3.14 -5.79
N ASN A 43 -18.02 -2.06 -6.31
CA ASN A 43 -17.33 -0.77 -6.43
C ASN A 43 -17.05 -0.16 -5.05
N TYR A 44 -17.97 -0.34 -4.09
CA TYR A 44 -17.74 0.04 -2.70
C TYR A 44 -16.59 -0.78 -2.06
N LEU A 45 -16.48 -2.08 -2.33
CA LEU A 45 -15.39 -2.95 -1.85
C LEU A 45 -14.01 -2.58 -2.40
N LYS A 46 -13.93 -1.78 -3.47
CA LYS A 46 -12.67 -1.19 -3.96
C LYS A 46 -12.13 -0.06 -3.09
N LEU A 47 -12.95 0.49 -2.20
CA LEU A 47 -12.56 1.59 -1.32
C LEU A 47 -11.74 1.07 -0.14
N ALA A 48 -10.76 1.88 0.28
CA ALA A 48 -9.86 1.57 1.38
C ALA A 48 -10.58 1.37 2.73
N VAL A 49 -11.74 2.00 2.94
CA VAL A 49 -12.50 1.98 4.21
C VAL A 49 -13.79 1.15 4.10
N SER A 50 -13.79 0.10 3.27
CA SER A 50 -15.00 -0.71 3.07
C SER A 50 -15.29 -1.63 4.27
N THR A 51 -16.57 -1.68 4.68
CA THR A 51 -17.08 -2.62 5.71
C THR A 51 -18.08 -3.61 5.11
N SER A 52 -18.14 -4.82 5.65
CA SER A 52 -19.08 -5.86 5.19
C SER A 52 -20.54 -5.45 5.42
N THR A 53 -20.82 -4.77 6.54
CA THR A 53 -22.17 -4.28 6.87
C THR A 53 -22.68 -3.26 5.86
N ALA A 54 -21.87 -2.27 5.50
CA ALA A 54 -22.25 -1.26 4.50
C ALA A 54 -22.34 -1.87 3.09
N ALA A 55 -21.46 -2.83 2.74
CA ALA A 55 -21.58 -3.53 1.47
C ALA A 55 -22.91 -4.30 1.36
N LYS A 56 -23.34 -4.95 2.44
CA LYS A 56 -24.64 -5.64 2.50
C LYS A 56 -25.82 -4.67 2.34
N SER A 57 -25.80 -3.52 3.00
CA SER A 57 -26.89 -2.53 2.86
C SER A 57 -26.99 -1.99 1.44
N ILE A 58 -25.85 -1.69 0.79
CA ILE A 58 -25.83 -1.21 -0.60
C ILE A 58 -26.49 -2.21 -1.56
N VAL A 59 -26.22 -3.52 -1.41
CA VAL A 59 -26.88 -4.56 -2.24
C VAL A 59 -28.39 -4.54 -2.01
N VAL A 60 -28.83 -4.52 -0.76
CA VAL A 60 -30.25 -4.55 -0.39
C VAL A 60 -30.99 -3.33 -0.94
N ASP A 61 -30.44 -2.13 -0.71
CA ASP A 61 -31.05 -0.86 -1.12
C ASP A 61 -31.15 -0.78 -2.66
N THR A 62 -30.10 -1.19 -3.37
CA THR A 62 -30.07 -1.17 -4.84
C THR A 62 -31.12 -2.12 -5.43
N ILE A 63 -31.24 -3.34 -4.88
CA ILE A 63 -32.23 -4.32 -5.36
C ILE A 63 -33.64 -3.83 -5.08
N GLN A 64 -33.91 -3.30 -3.88
CA GLN A 64 -35.24 -2.78 -3.54
C GLN A 64 -35.65 -1.59 -4.41
N ALA A 65 -34.71 -0.73 -4.80
CA ALA A 65 -34.98 0.39 -5.69
C ALA A 65 -35.30 -0.05 -7.13
N GLN A 66 -34.63 -1.09 -7.65
CA GLN A 66 -34.78 -1.51 -9.05
C GLN A 66 -35.82 -2.63 -9.27
N ALA A 67 -36.07 -3.43 -8.22
CA ALA A 67 -37.02 -4.53 -8.23
C ALA A 67 -37.93 -4.44 -6.99
N VAL A 68 -38.83 -3.45 -6.99
CA VAL A 68 -39.75 -3.20 -5.88
C VAL A 68 -40.49 -4.50 -5.46
N PRO A 69 -40.48 -4.86 -4.16
CA PRO A 69 -41.20 -6.02 -3.64
C PRO A 69 -42.70 -5.91 -3.94
N ARG A 70 -43.30 -7.01 -4.37
CA ARG A 70 -44.76 -7.10 -4.49
C ARG A 70 -45.33 -7.55 -3.15
N GLN A 71 -46.37 -6.87 -2.68
CA GLN A 71 -47.00 -7.17 -1.38
C GLN A 71 -47.56 -8.61 -1.32
N GLU A 72 -48.00 -9.15 -2.46
CA GLU A 72 -48.53 -10.52 -2.58
C GLU A 72 -47.45 -11.60 -2.82
N SER A 73 -46.22 -11.21 -3.17
CA SER A 73 -45.10 -12.11 -3.48
C SER A 73 -43.78 -11.44 -3.06
N PRO A 74 -43.48 -11.36 -1.74
CA PRO A 74 -42.19 -10.87 -1.28
C PRO A 74 -41.08 -11.82 -1.72
N TYR A 75 -39.93 -11.25 -2.07
CA TYR A 75 -38.72 -12.03 -2.35
C TYR A 75 -37.82 -12.09 -1.11
N ALA A 76 -37.09 -13.19 -0.94
CA ALA A 76 -36.07 -13.34 0.08
C ALA A 76 -34.70 -12.97 -0.48
N LEU A 77 -33.92 -12.19 0.28
CA LEU A 77 -32.55 -11.79 -0.05
C LEU A 77 -31.56 -12.49 0.87
N ARG A 78 -30.53 -13.11 0.28
CA ARG A 78 -29.34 -13.55 1.00
C ARG A 78 -28.12 -12.88 0.39
N VAL A 79 -27.42 -12.06 1.18
CA VAL A 79 -26.19 -11.37 0.77
C VAL A 79 -25.02 -11.94 1.55
N ASP A 80 -24.04 -12.43 0.81
CA ASP A 80 -22.79 -12.96 1.34
C ASP A 80 -21.62 -12.07 0.90
N VAL A 81 -20.76 -11.70 1.83
CA VAL A 81 -19.57 -10.87 1.58
C VAL A 81 -18.40 -11.63 2.16
N ALA A 82 -17.40 -11.94 1.33
CA ALA A 82 -16.22 -12.68 1.76
C ALA A 82 -15.44 -11.90 2.83
N ASP A 83 -14.85 -12.61 3.79
CA ASP A 83 -14.13 -12.02 4.93
C ASP A 83 -12.94 -11.14 4.50
N ASP A 84 -12.29 -11.53 3.41
CA ASP A 84 -11.20 -10.80 2.75
C ASP A 84 -11.67 -9.55 1.97
N LYS A 85 -12.99 -9.31 1.94
CA LYS A 85 -13.65 -8.21 1.22
C LYS A 85 -13.28 -8.21 -0.27
N THR A 86 -13.09 -9.38 -0.86
CA THR A 86 -12.78 -9.52 -2.30
C THR A 86 -13.99 -9.94 -3.13
N SER A 87 -15.09 -10.38 -2.52
CA SER A 87 -16.30 -10.69 -3.27
C SER A 87 -17.58 -10.42 -2.49
N VAL A 88 -18.63 -10.12 -3.23
CA VAL A 88 -20.01 -10.01 -2.75
C VAL A 88 -20.91 -10.82 -3.65
N ALA A 89 -21.73 -11.68 -3.07
CA ALA A 89 -22.71 -12.50 -3.76
C ALA A 89 -24.10 -12.24 -3.20
N VAL A 90 -25.10 -12.30 -4.08
CA VAL A 90 -26.51 -12.21 -3.70
C VAL A 90 -27.29 -13.36 -4.32
N THR A 91 -28.26 -13.85 -3.56
CA THR A 91 -29.31 -14.74 -4.07
C THR A 91 -30.65 -14.10 -3.77
N VAL A 92 -31.49 -14.01 -4.81
CA VAL A 92 -32.86 -13.47 -4.71
C VAL A 92 -33.83 -14.60 -5.06
N ASP A 93 -34.67 -14.97 -4.10
CA ASP A 93 -35.67 -16.02 -4.24
C ASP A 93 -37.09 -15.42 -4.19
N GLU A 94 -37.85 -15.48 -5.28
CA GLU A 94 -39.24 -15.00 -5.36
C GLU A 94 -40.19 -16.13 -5.75
N THR A 95 -41.36 -16.23 -5.11
CA THR A 95 -42.44 -17.13 -5.55
C THR A 95 -43.46 -16.33 -6.33
N VAL A 96 -43.52 -16.54 -7.65
CA VAL A 96 -44.38 -15.79 -8.57
C VAL A 96 -45.69 -16.55 -8.80
N LYS A 97 -46.82 -15.88 -8.61
CA LYS A 97 -48.14 -16.41 -8.94
C LYS A 97 -48.39 -16.33 -10.45
N LEU A 98 -48.81 -17.45 -11.04
CA LEU A 98 -49.17 -17.54 -12.45
C LEU A 98 -50.64 -17.12 -12.65
N ALA A 99 -50.94 -16.39 -13.73
CA ALA A 99 -52.29 -15.92 -14.01
C ALA A 99 -53.18 -17.01 -14.62
N PHE A 100 -52.58 -17.90 -15.42
CA PHE A 100 -53.26 -19.01 -16.09
C PHE A 100 -52.79 -20.39 -15.60
N GLY A 101 -51.65 -20.47 -14.91
CA GLY A 101 -51.12 -21.72 -14.36
C GLY A 101 -52.07 -22.46 -13.41
N GLY A 102 -52.98 -21.76 -12.73
CA GLY A 102 -54.02 -22.38 -11.90
C GLY A 102 -54.98 -23.30 -12.67
N PHE A 103 -55.22 -23.04 -13.97
CA PHE A 103 -56.06 -23.88 -14.83
C PHE A 103 -55.41 -25.24 -15.18
N VAL A 104 -54.10 -25.37 -15.01
CA VAL A 104 -53.31 -26.57 -15.27
C VAL A 104 -52.65 -27.13 -14.00
N GLY A 105 -53.11 -26.70 -12.82
CA GLY A 105 -52.65 -27.22 -11.53
C GLY A 105 -51.30 -26.67 -11.03
N VAL A 106 -50.76 -25.62 -11.66
CA VAL A 106 -49.48 -24.98 -11.28
C VAL A 106 -49.72 -23.50 -10.97
N PRO A 107 -50.27 -23.15 -9.80
CA PRO A 107 -50.66 -21.78 -9.49
C PRO A 107 -49.47 -20.84 -9.22
N THR A 108 -48.29 -21.38 -8.90
CA THR A 108 -47.10 -20.60 -8.54
C THR A 108 -45.82 -21.27 -9.02
N VAL A 109 -44.80 -20.46 -9.34
CA VAL A 109 -43.46 -20.93 -9.71
C VAL A 109 -42.41 -20.17 -8.90
N LYS A 110 -41.37 -20.87 -8.44
CA LYS A 110 -40.22 -20.25 -7.77
C LYS A 110 -39.22 -19.75 -8.81
N VAL A 111 -38.81 -18.49 -8.68
CA VAL A 111 -37.75 -17.86 -9.46
C VAL A 111 -36.60 -17.55 -8.53
N ALA A 112 -35.44 -18.14 -8.81
CA ALA A 112 -34.20 -17.85 -8.11
C ALA A 112 -33.18 -17.26 -9.09
N VAL A 113 -32.55 -16.15 -8.70
CA VAL A 113 -31.42 -15.55 -9.42
C VAL A 113 -30.22 -15.42 -8.48
N ARG A 114 -29.03 -15.57 -9.05
CA ARG A 114 -27.77 -15.40 -8.34
C ARG A 114 -26.90 -14.42 -9.12
N SER A 115 -26.16 -13.61 -8.38
CA SER A 115 -25.12 -12.78 -8.94
C SER A 115 -23.98 -12.66 -7.95
N LYS A 116 -22.75 -12.63 -8.45
CA LYS A 116 -21.54 -12.43 -7.66
C LYS A 116 -20.63 -11.45 -8.37
N ALA A 117 -20.16 -10.44 -7.64
CA ALA A 117 -19.08 -9.58 -8.07
C ALA A 117 -17.82 -9.90 -7.27
N SER A 118 -16.70 -10.10 -7.95
CA SER A 118 -15.39 -10.31 -7.34
C SER A 118 -14.45 -9.16 -7.75
N VAL A 119 -13.79 -8.57 -6.76
CA VAL A 119 -12.71 -7.60 -6.94
C VAL A 119 -11.43 -8.38 -7.18
N VAL A 120 -11.06 -8.54 -8.44
CA VAL A 120 -9.82 -9.21 -8.84
C VAL A 120 -8.69 -8.19 -8.93
N GLY A 121 -7.60 -8.45 -8.23
CA GLY A 121 -6.41 -7.59 -8.27
C GLY A 121 -6.38 -6.48 -7.22
N LYS A 122 -6.77 -6.75 -5.96
CA LYS A 122 -6.32 -5.95 -4.81
C LYS A 122 -4.80 -6.13 -4.67
N MET A 123 -4.01 -5.50 -5.55
CA MET A 123 -2.56 -5.46 -5.34
C MET A 123 -2.30 -4.49 -4.18
N ARG A 124 -1.56 -4.92 -3.17
CA ARG A 124 -1.05 -4.04 -2.13
C ARG A 124 0.39 -3.74 -2.50
N LEU A 125 0.74 -2.48 -2.71
CA LEU A 125 2.08 -2.12 -3.18
C LEU A 125 2.96 -1.82 -1.97
N CYS A 126 3.87 -2.74 -1.62
CA CYS A 126 4.79 -2.53 -0.50
C CYS A 126 6.09 -1.87 -0.93
N LEU A 127 6.54 -2.18 -2.14
CA LEU A 127 7.77 -1.62 -2.69
C LEU A 127 7.57 -1.28 -4.16
N LEU A 128 7.92 -0.05 -4.53
CA LEU A 128 7.96 0.42 -5.90
C LEU A 128 9.27 1.17 -6.13
N THR A 129 10.08 0.67 -7.07
CA THR A 129 11.24 1.40 -7.56
C THR A 129 10.85 2.18 -8.82
N LEU A 130 11.16 3.48 -8.84
CA LEU A 130 10.71 4.42 -9.85
C LEU A 130 11.70 4.60 -11.01
N ASP A 131 12.92 4.08 -10.89
CA ASP A 131 13.93 4.17 -11.94
C ASP A 131 13.55 3.37 -13.20
N PRO A 132 13.33 4.02 -14.36
CA PRO A 132 12.91 3.33 -15.57
C PRO A 132 14.06 2.64 -16.30
N LEU A 133 15.32 2.93 -15.98
CA LEU A 133 16.48 2.48 -16.77
C LEU A 133 17.56 1.77 -15.92
N ALA A 134 17.54 1.89 -14.59
CA ALA A 134 18.62 1.36 -13.76
C ALA A 134 18.66 -0.17 -13.77
N PRO A 135 19.80 -0.81 -14.12
CA PRO A 135 20.12 -2.12 -13.58
C PRO A 135 20.17 -2.05 -12.04
N GLY A 136 19.59 -3.03 -11.36
CA GLY A 136 19.54 -3.05 -9.90
C GLY A 136 18.66 -1.96 -9.30
N ALA A 137 17.58 -1.55 -9.97
CA ALA A 137 16.62 -0.62 -9.37
C ALA A 137 16.08 -1.18 -8.05
N PHE A 138 15.84 -2.50 -8.00
CA PHE A 138 15.71 -3.29 -6.79
C PHE A 138 16.84 -4.33 -6.74
N GLU A 139 17.71 -4.26 -5.73
CA GLU A 139 18.91 -5.11 -5.63
C GLU A 139 19.06 -5.71 -4.24
N LEU A 140 19.42 -6.99 -4.19
CA LEU A 140 19.69 -7.73 -2.96
C LEU A 140 21.01 -8.50 -3.11
N GLU A 141 21.94 -8.30 -2.17
CA GLU A 141 23.20 -9.03 -2.15
C GLU A 141 23.60 -9.44 -0.73
N LYS A 142 24.66 -10.26 -0.63
CA LYS A 142 25.28 -10.70 0.64
C LYS A 142 24.25 -11.24 1.65
N SER A 143 23.43 -12.19 1.19
CA SER A 143 22.38 -12.85 1.98
C SER A 143 21.27 -11.91 2.51
N ALA A 144 21.12 -10.70 1.96
CA ALA A 144 20.03 -9.80 2.31
C ALA A 144 18.65 -10.41 2.02
N GLU A 145 17.68 -10.13 2.87
CA GLU A 145 16.33 -10.66 2.82
C GLU A 145 15.27 -9.53 2.79
N VAL A 146 14.19 -9.76 2.04
CA VAL A 146 12.98 -8.94 2.07
C VAL A 146 11.77 -9.83 2.30
N THR A 147 10.96 -9.50 3.31
CA THR A 147 9.74 -10.24 3.66
C THR A 147 8.51 -9.34 3.50
N ALA A 148 7.68 -9.65 2.50
CA ALA A 148 6.51 -8.88 2.09
C ALA A 148 5.29 -9.80 1.82
N LEU A 149 4.93 -10.64 2.80
CA LEU A 149 4.03 -11.80 2.61
C LEU A 149 2.65 -11.45 2.01
N ASP A 150 2.13 -10.26 2.31
CA ASP A 150 0.76 -9.85 1.99
C ASP A 150 0.68 -8.75 0.92
N CYS A 151 1.77 -8.52 0.19
CA CYS A 151 1.87 -7.43 -0.78
C CYS A 151 2.89 -7.68 -1.90
N SER A 152 2.97 -6.75 -2.83
CA SER A 152 3.75 -6.83 -4.06
C SER A 152 5.04 -6.00 -3.98
N LEU A 153 6.11 -6.55 -4.56
CA LEU A 153 7.36 -5.86 -4.87
C LEU A 153 7.39 -5.53 -6.37
N TYR A 154 7.65 -4.28 -6.72
CA TYR A 154 7.54 -3.78 -8.08
C TYR A 154 8.76 -2.97 -8.50
N SER A 155 9.28 -3.22 -9.70
CA SER A 155 10.34 -2.43 -10.31
C SER A 155 9.89 -1.86 -11.65
N ASN A 156 9.93 -0.53 -11.79
CA ASN A 156 9.61 0.13 -13.05
C ASN A 156 10.74 0.07 -14.09
N SER A 157 11.92 -0.46 -13.73
CA SER A 157 13.06 -0.49 -14.62
C SER A 157 12.81 -1.41 -15.81
N LEU A 158 12.98 -0.86 -17.02
CA LEU A 158 12.95 -1.59 -18.29
C LEU A 158 14.26 -2.34 -18.58
N SER A 159 15.27 -2.21 -17.72
CA SER A 159 16.52 -2.94 -17.84
C SER A 159 16.29 -4.45 -17.78
N PRO A 160 17.02 -5.28 -18.57
CA PRO A 160 17.04 -6.73 -18.39
C PRO A 160 17.46 -7.17 -16.98
N ARG A 161 18.14 -6.29 -16.23
CA ARG A 161 18.54 -6.48 -14.84
C ARG A 161 17.78 -5.52 -13.90
N GLY A 162 16.49 -5.30 -14.14
CA GLY A 162 15.66 -4.36 -13.37
C GLY A 162 15.45 -4.76 -11.90
N MET A 163 15.55 -6.07 -11.61
CA MET A 163 15.70 -6.62 -10.27
C MET A 163 16.96 -7.51 -10.23
N VAL A 164 17.73 -7.48 -9.15
CA VAL A 164 18.97 -8.27 -9.03
C VAL A 164 19.01 -8.96 -7.66
N GLY A 165 19.26 -10.27 -7.65
CA GLY A 165 19.45 -11.06 -6.43
C GLY A 165 20.73 -11.90 -6.49
N MET A 166 21.67 -11.66 -5.58
CA MET A 166 23.01 -12.29 -5.57
C MET A 166 23.33 -12.88 -4.19
N ASP A 167 24.40 -13.68 -4.09
CA ASP A 167 24.98 -14.18 -2.82
C ASP A 167 23.97 -14.77 -1.81
N SER A 168 23.07 -15.63 -2.29
CA SER A 168 22.00 -16.25 -1.48
C SER A 168 21.00 -15.25 -0.87
N ALA A 169 20.92 -14.02 -1.37
CA ALA A 169 19.90 -13.06 -0.99
C ALA A 169 18.48 -13.55 -1.37
N TYR A 170 17.46 -13.14 -0.63
CA TYR A 170 16.12 -13.71 -0.77
C TYR A 170 14.99 -12.68 -0.61
N ALA A 171 14.21 -12.46 -1.66
CA ALA A 171 12.97 -11.69 -1.57
C ALA A 171 11.75 -12.62 -1.61
N ARG A 172 10.88 -12.50 -0.61
CA ARG A 172 9.59 -13.19 -0.56
C ARG A 172 8.45 -12.20 -0.51
N ALA A 173 7.47 -12.37 -1.41
CA ALA A 173 6.30 -11.51 -1.48
C ALA A 173 5.07 -12.27 -2.00
N GLN A 174 3.89 -11.63 -1.97
CA GLN A 174 2.70 -12.17 -2.63
C GLN A 174 2.87 -12.16 -4.16
N THR A 175 3.49 -11.11 -4.70
CA THR A 175 3.80 -10.97 -6.13
C THR A 175 5.07 -10.16 -6.30
N ILE A 176 5.90 -10.53 -7.27
CA ILE A 176 7.11 -9.79 -7.64
C ILE A 176 7.04 -9.50 -9.14
N CYS A 177 7.14 -8.23 -9.52
CA CYS A 177 7.02 -7.78 -10.91
C CYS A 177 8.15 -6.83 -11.29
N SER A 178 8.79 -7.09 -12.43
CA SER A 178 9.75 -6.20 -13.08
C SER A 178 9.21 -5.79 -14.46
N SER A 179 9.23 -4.51 -14.77
CA SER A 179 8.85 -4.03 -16.10
C SER A 179 9.81 -4.53 -17.18
N GLY A 180 11.10 -4.61 -16.86
CA GLY A 180 12.15 -5.19 -17.67
C GLY A 180 12.36 -6.67 -17.33
N GLY A 181 13.56 -6.99 -16.88
CA GLY A 181 13.96 -8.35 -16.47
C GLY A 181 14.45 -8.43 -15.03
N PHE A 182 14.99 -9.59 -14.67
CA PHE A 182 15.68 -9.81 -13.41
C PHE A 182 16.96 -10.63 -13.64
N ASP A 183 17.93 -10.44 -12.76
CA ASP A 183 19.20 -11.18 -12.72
C ASP A 183 19.35 -11.87 -11.35
N GLY A 184 20.01 -13.04 -11.34
CA GLY A 184 20.09 -13.90 -10.16
C GLY A 184 19.41 -15.26 -10.31
N ALA A 185 19.65 -16.17 -9.36
CA ALA A 185 19.01 -17.48 -9.38
C ALA A 185 17.52 -17.34 -9.06
N ARG A 186 16.68 -18.22 -9.63
CA ARG A 186 15.24 -18.24 -9.31
C ARG A 186 14.96 -18.44 -7.81
N ALA A 187 15.89 -19.05 -7.09
CA ALA A 187 15.79 -19.24 -5.65
C ALA A 187 15.93 -17.93 -4.85
N ASN A 188 16.49 -16.86 -5.43
CA ASN A 188 16.59 -15.56 -4.78
C ASN A 188 15.24 -14.85 -4.65
N PHE A 189 14.17 -15.36 -5.29
CA PHE A 189 12.86 -14.72 -5.34
C PHE A 189 11.72 -15.73 -5.18
N ALA A 190 10.77 -15.44 -4.29
CA ALA A 190 9.60 -16.27 -4.06
C ALA A 190 8.30 -15.43 -4.02
N PRO A 191 7.44 -15.52 -5.06
CA PRO A 191 7.62 -16.28 -6.30
C PRO A 191 8.73 -15.68 -7.20
N PRO A 192 9.20 -16.39 -8.24
CA PRO A 192 10.07 -15.81 -9.26
C PRO A 192 9.44 -14.54 -9.87
N PRO A 193 10.24 -13.49 -10.20
CA PRO A 193 9.70 -12.24 -10.71
C PRO A 193 9.01 -12.44 -12.07
N GLN A 194 7.81 -11.87 -12.21
CA GLN A 194 7.18 -11.69 -13.51
C GLN A 194 7.88 -10.56 -14.25
N THR A 195 8.14 -10.76 -15.54
CA THR A 195 8.83 -9.78 -16.40
C THR A 195 7.84 -9.16 -17.40
N GLY A 196 8.19 -8.00 -17.96
CA GLY A 196 7.33 -7.30 -18.93
C GLY A 196 6.09 -6.65 -18.31
N CYS A 197 6.11 -6.38 -17.01
CA CYS A 197 4.99 -5.75 -16.32
C CYS A 197 4.83 -4.27 -16.77
N PRO A 198 3.61 -3.72 -16.86
CA PRO A 198 3.41 -2.33 -17.26
C PRO A 198 3.92 -1.36 -16.17
N PRO A 199 4.76 -0.36 -16.45
CA PRO A 199 5.26 0.54 -15.41
C PRO A 199 4.14 1.22 -14.62
N ILE A 200 4.26 1.23 -13.29
CA ILE A 200 3.33 1.91 -12.39
C ILE A 200 3.75 3.38 -12.31
N GLN A 201 2.87 4.30 -12.71
CA GLN A 201 3.11 5.73 -12.50
C GLN A 201 3.26 6.02 -11.01
N ASP A 202 4.16 6.95 -10.64
CA ASP A 202 4.36 7.33 -9.26
C ASP A 202 3.02 7.68 -8.57
N PRO A 203 2.55 6.82 -7.63
CA PRO A 203 1.24 6.97 -7.01
C PRO A 203 1.15 8.18 -6.08
N LEU A 204 2.30 8.75 -5.68
CA LEU A 204 2.41 9.83 -4.71
C LEU A 204 2.95 11.13 -5.34
N LYS A 205 3.05 11.19 -6.68
CA LYS A 205 3.52 12.37 -7.42
C LYS A 205 2.73 13.65 -7.15
N ASP A 206 1.47 13.54 -6.77
CA ASP A 206 0.57 14.67 -6.53
C ASP A 206 0.50 15.07 -5.03
N ARG A 207 1.25 14.39 -4.15
CA ARG A 207 1.34 14.77 -2.73
C ARG A 207 2.04 16.13 -2.59
N ALA A 208 1.39 17.11 -1.97
CA ALA A 208 2.02 18.39 -1.72
C ALA A 208 3.16 18.23 -0.69
N PRO A 209 4.32 18.91 -0.87
CA PRO A 209 5.33 18.98 0.17
C PRO A 209 4.79 19.76 1.40
N PRO A 210 5.29 19.48 2.60
CA PRO A 210 4.92 20.27 3.78
C PRO A 210 5.48 21.70 3.70
N PRO A 211 4.89 22.66 4.41
CA PRO A 211 5.44 24.02 4.50
C PRO A 211 6.85 24.02 5.09
N ILE A 212 7.78 24.73 4.45
CA ILE A 212 9.15 24.92 4.94
C ILE A 212 9.20 26.25 5.68
N GLY A 213 9.26 26.19 7.00
CA GLY A 213 9.39 27.37 7.88
C GLY A 213 10.81 27.88 8.00
N ALA A 214 10.99 28.93 8.81
CA ALA A 214 12.31 29.43 9.20
C ALA A 214 13.12 28.36 9.96
N CYS A 215 14.45 28.46 9.91
CA CYS A 215 15.34 27.55 10.61
C CYS A 215 15.06 27.59 12.12
N SER A 216 14.80 26.42 12.69
CA SER A 216 14.61 26.19 14.12
C SER A 216 15.93 25.73 14.73
N SER A 217 16.21 26.14 15.97
CA SER A 217 17.39 25.71 16.72
C SER A 217 17.02 24.58 17.67
N ILE A 218 17.93 23.62 17.86
CA ILE A 218 17.83 22.63 18.96
C ILE A 218 17.86 23.35 20.33
N PRO A 219 17.27 22.78 21.39
CA PRO A 219 17.38 23.34 22.73
C PRO A 219 18.84 23.31 23.20
N SER A 220 19.30 24.35 23.89
CA SER A 220 20.70 24.45 24.36
C SER A 220 21.09 23.32 25.32
N SER A 221 20.12 22.65 25.95
CA SER A 221 20.34 21.47 26.80
C SER A 221 20.64 20.19 26.02
N ALA A 222 20.39 20.16 24.70
CA ALA A 222 20.65 19.00 23.85
C ALA A 222 22.13 18.85 23.46
N ASN A 223 22.95 19.86 23.73
CA ASN A 223 24.37 19.87 23.42
C ASN A 223 25.18 20.17 24.68
N SER A 224 26.23 19.39 24.99
CA SER A 224 27.05 19.58 26.19
C SER A 224 27.74 20.95 26.25
N ASN A 225 28.06 21.53 25.08
CA ASN A 225 28.69 22.84 24.94
C ASN A 225 27.66 23.97 24.80
N ARG A 226 26.35 23.65 24.86
CA ARG A 226 25.24 24.58 24.62
C ARG A 226 25.27 25.27 23.25
N ASP A 227 26.00 24.70 22.30
CA ASP A 227 26.06 25.18 20.92
C ASP A 227 24.89 24.60 20.12
N THR A 228 24.08 25.48 19.54
CA THR A 228 22.90 25.12 18.75
C THR A 228 23.09 25.37 17.26
N SER A 229 24.26 25.88 16.83
CA SER A 229 24.50 26.33 15.45
C SER A 229 24.65 25.19 14.44
N GLY A 230 25.04 23.99 14.90
CA GLY A 230 25.24 22.81 14.05
C GLY A 230 24.19 21.70 14.20
N ASN A 231 23.11 21.93 14.96
CA ASN A 231 22.10 20.91 15.29
C ASN A 231 22.69 19.57 15.77
N LEU A 232 23.79 19.64 16.52
CA LEU A 232 24.44 18.48 17.13
C LEU A 232 23.81 18.21 18.50
N VAL A 233 23.18 17.05 18.63
CA VAL A 233 22.53 16.57 19.84
C VAL A 233 23.34 15.43 20.43
N ASP A 234 23.96 15.70 21.58
CA ASP A 234 24.81 14.74 22.29
C ASP A 234 24.37 14.53 23.75
N GLN A 235 23.30 15.22 24.18
CA GLN A 235 22.56 15.01 25.41
C GLN A 235 21.11 14.65 25.12
N SER A 236 20.51 13.81 25.96
CA SER A 236 19.09 13.43 25.82
C SER A 236 18.18 14.64 25.93
N ALA A 237 17.29 14.80 24.95
CA ALA A 237 16.41 15.96 24.84
C ALA A 237 15.09 15.61 24.13
N THR A 238 14.09 16.46 24.31
CA THR A 238 12.90 16.46 23.48
C THR A 238 13.05 17.52 22.40
N LEU A 239 12.84 17.17 21.14
CA LEU A 239 12.92 18.11 20.02
C LEU A 239 11.51 18.44 19.51
N ASP A 240 11.28 19.72 19.20
CA ASP A 240 10.03 20.19 18.62
C ASP A 240 10.07 20.10 17.09
N PRO A 241 8.93 19.90 16.41
CA PRO A 241 8.87 19.93 14.95
C PRO A 241 9.27 21.30 14.41
N GLY A 242 9.91 21.33 13.24
CA GLY A 242 10.44 22.55 12.64
C GLY A 242 11.42 22.29 11.50
N THR A 243 12.01 23.36 10.98
CA THR A 243 13.01 23.28 9.90
C THR A 243 14.42 23.26 10.48
N TYR A 244 15.11 22.13 10.34
CA TYR A 244 16.51 21.95 10.76
C TYR A 244 17.43 22.20 9.56
N CYS A 245 17.91 23.44 9.47
CA CYS A 245 18.84 23.87 8.42
C CYS A 245 20.24 23.33 8.70
N GLY A 246 20.88 22.73 7.69
CA GLY A 246 22.14 22.01 7.87
C GLY A 246 21.98 20.58 8.39
N GLY A 247 20.73 20.11 8.55
CA GLY A 247 20.44 18.75 9.03
C GLY A 247 20.30 18.67 10.55
N LEU A 248 20.33 17.44 11.07
CA LEU A 248 20.22 17.11 12.49
C LEU A 248 21.13 15.90 12.77
N HIS A 249 22.06 16.03 13.71
CA HIS A 249 23.00 14.97 14.07
C HIS A 249 22.84 14.59 15.54
N ILE A 250 22.40 13.37 15.80
CA ILE A 250 22.20 12.82 17.15
C ILE A 250 23.24 11.74 17.39
N THR A 251 24.04 11.90 18.44
CA THR A 251 25.27 11.12 18.62
C THR A 251 25.50 10.69 20.08
N LYS A 252 26.66 10.07 20.34
CA LYS A 252 27.12 9.54 21.62
C LYS A 252 26.08 8.55 22.21
N ASN A 253 25.48 8.91 23.33
CA ASN A 253 24.45 8.12 24.03
C ASN A 253 23.17 8.95 24.23
N ALA A 254 22.94 9.98 23.39
CA ALA A 254 21.77 10.83 23.50
C ALA A 254 20.50 10.03 23.17
N SER A 255 19.47 10.18 24.00
CA SER A 255 18.14 9.66 23.73
C SER A 255 17.18 10.81 23.42
N VAL A 256 16.73 10.88 22.18
CA VAL A 256 15.89 11.95 21.66
C VAL A 256 14.45 11.49 21.55
N THR A 257 13.54 12.27 22.14
CA THR A 257 12.09 12.14 21.93
C THR A 257 11.61 13.24 21.00
N LEU A 258 10.93 12.89 19.93
CA LEU A 258 10.33 13.83 18.99
C LEU A 258 8.87 14.07 19.36
N ARG A 259 8.47 15.34 19.44
CA ARG A 259 7.04 15.68 19.51
C ARG A 259 6.37 15.45 18.16
N ALA A 260 5.07 15.17 18.20
CA ALA A 260 4.26 15.02 16.98
C ALA A 260 4.40 16.26 16.07
N GLY A 261 4.63 16.02 14.78
CA GLY A 261 4.78 17.07 13.78
C GLY A 261 5.75 16.74 12.66
N THR A 262 6.06 17.74 11.84
CA THR A 262 6.94 17.59 10.67
C THR A 262 8.32 18.19 10.96
N TYR A 263 9.35 17.39 10.72
CA TYR A 263 10.76 17.74 10.83
C TYR A 263 11.34 17.89 9.43
N VAL A 264 11.64 19.13 9.03
CA VAL A 264 12.21 19.42 7.71
C VAL A 264 13.73 19.44 7.81
N MET A 265 14.40 18.51 7.14
CA MET A 265 15.85 18.50 6.96
C MET A 265 16.20 19.29 5.71
N LYS A 266 16.67 20.53 5.91
CA LYS A 266 16.99 21.46 4.81
C LYS A 266 18.49 21.56 4.63
N ASP A 267 18.97 21.21 3.44
CA ASP A 267 20.38 21.30 3.02
C ASP A 267 21.35 20.62 4.00
N GLY A 268 20.93 19.50 4.59
CA GLY A 268 21.79 18.67 5.42
C GLY A 268 21.09 17.39 5.89
N PRO A 269 21.85 16.38 6.32
CA PRO A 269 21.33 15.05 6.57
C PRO A 269 20.72 14.91 7.97
N LEU A 270 19.85 13.91 8.12
CA LEU A 270 19.49 13.35 9.42
C LEU A 270 20.47 12.22 9.76
N ILE A 271 21.31 12.42 10.77
CA ILE A 271 22.30 11.44 11.21
C ILE A 271 21.97 11.01 12.63
N VAL A 272 21.84 9.71 12.84
CA VAL A 272 21.85 9.10 14.17
C VAL A 272 23.02 8.13 14.16
N ASP A 273 23.97 8.30 15.09
CA ASP A 273 25.15 7.45 15.16
C ASP A 273 25.55 7.04 16.58
N LYS A 274 26.63 6.26 16.69
CA LYS A 274 27.10 5.69 17.97
C LYS A 274 25.97 4.91 18.65
N ASN A 275 25.72 5.12 19.95
CA ASN A 275 24.67 4.44 20.70
C ASN A 275 23.44 5.33 20.89
N ALA A 276 23.25 6.33 20.02
CA ALA A 276 22.16 7.27 20.18
C ALA A 276 20.80 6.65 19.81
N ALA A 277 19.74 7.19 20.40
CA ALA A 277 18.38 6.73 20.19
C ALA A 277 17.46 7.87 19.78
N MET A 278 16.48 7.56 18.94
CA MET A 278 15.41 8.48 18.56
C MET A 278 14.06 7.74 18.57
N ALA A 279 13.07 8.35 19.22
CA ALA A 279 11.70 7.87 19.19
C ALA A 279 10.71 9.01 18.91
N GLY A 280 9.62 8.72 18.20
CA GLY A 280 8.57 9.70 17.92
C GLY A 280 7.28 9.07 17.42
N THR A 281 6.15 9.59 17.89
CA THR A 281 4.81 9.22 17.42
C THR A 281 4.15 10.38 16.71
N ASP A 282 3.46 10.10 15.59
CA ASP A 282 2.90 11.11 14.70
C ASP A 282 3.98 12.08 14.17
N VAL A 283 5.12 11.53 13.77
CA VAL A 283 6.28 12.29 13.27
C VAL A 283 6.54 12.01 11.80
N ALA A 284 6.89 13.06 11.06
CA ALA A 284 7.21 12.97 9.65
C ALA A 284 8.51 13.72 9.34
N PHE A 285 9.32 13.17 8.44
CA PHE A 285 10.55 13.79 7.97
C PHE A 285 10.38 14.24 6.53
N TYR A 286 10.76 15.48 6.24
CA TYR A 286 10.82 16.01 4.88
C TYR A 286 12.24 16.43 4.53
N PHE A 287 12.78 15.91 3.43
CA PHE A 287 14.17 16.13 3.01
C PHE A 287 14.22 17.04 1.78
N THR A 288 14.99 18.13 1.83
CA THR A 288 15.13 19.08 0.72
C THR A 288 16.54 19.67 0.67
N GLY A 289 17.01 20.00 -0.52
CA GLY A 289 18.39 20.43 -0.78
C GLY A 289 19.33 19.28 -1.16
N ASP A 290 20.52 19.62 -1.65
CA ASP A 290 21.47 18.65 -2.21
C ASP A 290 22.19 17.82 -1.14
N ARG A 291 22.36 18.37 0.06
CA ARG A 291 23.02 17.69 1.19
C ARG A 291 22.04 16.94 2.10
N ALA A 292 20.76 16.92 1.76
CA ALA A 292 19.78 16.15 2.52
C ALA A 292 19.93 14.65 2.27
N GLY A 293 19.61 13.87 3.28
CA GLY A 293 19.78 12.42 3.28
C GLY A 293 19.61 11.87 4.69
N LEU A 294 19.87 10.59 4.86
CA LEU A 294 19.69 9.92 6.14
C LEU A 294 20.79 8.88 6.40
N VAL A 295 21.27 8.82 7.63
CA VAL A 295 22.11 7.73 8.13
C VAL A 295 21.65 7.32 9.52
N PHE A 296 21.28 6.06 9.68
CA PHE A 296 21.16 5.42 10.98
C PHE A 296 22.27 4.39 11.15
N ASP A 297 23.25 4.67 12.00
CA ASP A 297 24.39 3.80 12.23
C ASP A 297 24.01 2.53 13.01
N LYS A 298 24.86 1.51 12.96
CA LYS A 298 24.61 0.15 13.42
C LYS A 298 24.06 0.05 14.85
N LYS A 299 24.64 0.79 15.81
CA LYS A 299 24.32 0.68 17.24
C LYS A 299 23.16 1.58 17.70
N THR A 300 22.53 2.30 16.77
CA THR A 300 21.45 3.23 17.09
C THR A 300 20.13 2.51 17.35
N THR A 301 19.20 3.18 18.02
CA THR A 301 17.83 2.70 18.23
C THR A 301 16.83 3.69 17.62
N VAL A 302 15.97 3.23 16.72
CA VAL A 302 15.01 4.09 16.00
C VAL A 302 13.61 3.50 16.09
N SER A 303 12.65 4.28 16.58
CA SER A 303 11.24 3.90 16.66
C SER A 303 10.34 5.07 16.26
N LEU A 304 9.72 4.99 15.09
CA LEU A 304 8.99 6.09 14.48
C LEU A 304 7.63 5.64 13.96
N SER A 305 6.59 6.44 14.19
CA SER A 305 5.29 6.30 13.52
C SER A 305 4.88 7.57 12.79
N ALA A 306 4.44 7.42 11.55
CA ALA A 306 3.99 8.52 10.71
C ALA A 306 2.73 9.20 11.26
N PRO A 307 2.47 10.47 10.90
CA PRO A 307 1.29 11.19 11.33
C PRO A 307 -0.01 10.56 10.84
N THR A 308 -1.02 10.60 11.69
CA THR A 308 -2.40 10.20 11.35
C THR A 308 -3.15 11.26 10.52
N THR A 309 -2.75 12.53 10.62
CA THR A 309 -3.41 13.67 9.97
C THR A 309 -2.41 14.67 9.38
N GLY A 310 -2.91 15.69 8.67
CA GLY A 310 -2.09 16.72 8.05
C GLY A 310 -1.54 16.35 6.66
N PRO A 311 -0.71 17.22 6.06
CA PRO A 311 -0.17 17.00 4.71
C PRO A 311 0.70 15.75 4.61
N MET A 312 1.36 15.39 5.73
CA MET A 312 2.21 14.21 5.87
C MET A 312 1.46 12.98 6.39
N ALA A 313 0.12 12.97 6.41
CA ALA A 313 -0.64 11.83 6.91
C ALA A 313 -0.27 10.53 6.18
N GLY A 314 0.23 9.54 6.93
CA GLY A 314 0.70 8.27 6.42
C GLY A 314 2.13 8.26 5.84
N LEU A 315 2.79 9.42 5.77
CA LEU A 315 4.14 9.59 5.23
C LEU A 315 5.13 9.73 6.38
N LEU A 316 5.95 8.71 6.61
CA LEU A 316 7.03 8.77 7.60
C LEU A 316 8.19 9.61 7.06
N MET A 317 8.52 9.40 5.80
CA MET A 317 9.56 10.14 5.09
C MET A 317 9.03 10.58 3.73
N MET A 318 9.28 11.84 3.39
CA MET A 318 9.08 12.37 2.05
C MET A 318 10.28 13.23 1.68
N GLU A 319 10.60 13.34 0.40
CA GLU A 319 11.61 14.28 -0.04
C GLU A 319 11.12 15.16 -1.19
N ASP A 320 11.93 16.17 -1.47
CA ASP A 320 11.84 16.93 -2.70
C ASP A 320 12.10 16.05 -3.92
N ARG A 321 11.27 16.20 -4.95
CA ARG A 321 11.21 15.29 -6.10
C ARG A 321 12.43 15.34 -7.00
N THR A 322 13.26 16.34 -6.82
CA THR A 322 14.48 16.52 -7.58
C THR A 322 15.65 16.83 -6.66
N VAL A 323 16.83 16.46 -7.13
CA VAL A 323 18.12 16.79 -6.55
C VAL A 323 19.10 16.98 -7.69
N SER A 324 20.05 17.89 -7.54
CA SER A 324 21.02 18.21 -8.60
C SER A 324 22.36 17.56 -8.30
N ASP A 325 22.93 17.86 -7.13
CA ASP A 325 24.28 17.45 -6.75
C ASP A 325 24.29 16.75 -5.38
N PRO A 326 23.67 15.57 -5.26
CA PRO A 326 23.48 14.89 -3.99
C PRO A 326 24.82 14.53 -3.34
N VAL A 327 24.93 14.80 -2.03
CA VAL A 327 26.09 14.42 -1.22
C VAL A 327 25.73 13.22 -0.35
N ASP A 328 26.58 12.19 -0.33
CA ASP A 328 26.37 11.05 0.55
C ASP A 328 26.48 11.48 2.02
N PRO A 329 25.44 11.25 2.85
CA PRO A 329 25.40 11.69 4.24
C PRO A 329 26.48 11.04 5.12
N THR A 330 27.06 9.91 4.73
CA THR A 330 28.18 9.30 5.47
C THR A 330 29.43 10.18 5.43
N THR A 331 29.60 11.04 4.41
CA THR A 331 30.74 11.97 4.31
C THR A 331 30.77 12.99 5.45
N ALA A 332 29.62 13.32 6.04
CA ALA A 332 29.53 14.18 7.21
C ALA A 332 30.08 13.51 8.49
N VAL A 333 30.22 12.18 8.49
CA VAL A 333 30.70 11.38 9.64
C VAL A 333 32.12 10.83 9.43
N LEU A 334 32.66 10.87 8.21
CA LEU A 334 33.98 10.31 7.84
C LEU A 334 35.19 10.91 8.58
N GLY A 335 35.01 11.95 9.41
CA GLY A 335 36.06 12.53 10.24
C GLY A 335 36.30 11.82 11.59
N ASP A 336 35.44 10.89 12.00
CA ASP A 336 35.55 10.23 13.31
C ASP A 336 36.37 8.92 13.24
N VAL A 337 37.65 9.04 13.59
CA VAL A 337 38.66 7.97 13.58
C VAL A 337 38.30 6.79 14.49
N LEU A 338 37.38 6.96 15.44
CA LEU A 338 37.08 5.96 16.49
C LEU A 338 35.90 5.04 16.15
N SER A 339 35.04 5.38 15.18
CA SER A 339 34.09 4.41 14.60
C SER A 339 33.66 4.88 13.20
N PRO A 340 34.41 4.52 12.15
CA PRO A 340 34.07 4.94 10.80
C PRO A 340 32.83 4.17 10.33
N ILE A 341 31.79 4.91 9.95
CA ILE A 341 30.70 4.36 9.16
C ILE A 341 31.30 4.00 7.80
N ALA A 342 31.25 2.72 7.42
CA ALA A 342 31.75 2.28 6.11
C ALA A 342 31.11 3.12 5.00
N PRO A 343 31.78 3.44 3.88
CA PRO A 343 31.14 4.17 2.78
C PRO A 343 29.90 3.44 2.26
N THR A 344 28.93 4.18 1.74
CA THR A 344 27.76 3.56 1.10
C THR A 344 28.21 2.81 -0.16
N PRO A 345 27.87 1.53 -0.33
CA PRO A 345 28.20 0.81 -1.55
C PRO A 345 27.62 1.54 -2.78
N PRO A 346 28.38 1.72 -3.87
CA PRO A 346 27.85 2.36 -5.07
C PRO A 346 26.69 1.54 -5.67
N PRO A 347 25.70 2.18 -6.33
CA PRO A 347 24.67 1.44 -7.07
C PRO A 347 25.28 0.78 -8.31
N LEU A 348 24.64 -0.28 -8.83
CA LEU A 348 25.04 -0.88 -10.12
C LEU A 348 25.04 0.14 -11.27
N ALA A 349 24.08 1.06 -11.25
CA ALA A 349 24.11 2.26 -12.08
C ALA A 349 23.24 3.38 -11.47
N ALA A 350 23.71 4.61 -11.59
CA ALA A 350 22.91 5.81 -11.34
C ALA A 350 22.43 6.37 -12.69
N THR A 351 21.12 6.43 -12.90
CA THR A 351 20.53 7.00 -14.13
C THR A 351 20.18 8.48 -14.00
N ARG A 352 20.14 8.97 -12.75
CA ARG A 352 19.89 10.35 -12.37
C ARG A 352 20.54 10.63 -11.01
N PRO A 353 20.72 11.90 -10.63
CA PRO A 353 21.13 12.26 -9.27
C PRO A 353 20.12 11.72 -8.23
N MET A 354 20.61 11.13 -7.15
CA MET A 354 19.79 10.61 -6.05
C MET A 354 20.37 10.92 -4.68
N ARG A 355 19.53 11.34 -3.73
CA ARG A 355 19.90 11.42 -2.30
C ARG A 355 20.03 10.02 -1.72
N THR A 356 20.88 9.85 -0.72
CA THR A 356 21.10 8.55 -0.06
C THR A 356 20.39 8.50 1.29
N TYR A 357 19.62 7.44 1.50
CA TYR A 357 18.93 7.12 2.75
C TYR A 357 19.41 5.77 3.25
N ARG A 358 20.35 5.77 4.19
CA ARG A 358 21.04 4.56 4.62
C ARG A 358 20.65 4.14 6.03
N ILE A 359 20.21 2.90 6.15
CA ILE A 359 19.77 2.30 7.42
C ILE A 359 20.64 1.09 7.71
N ILE A 360 21.57 1.26 8.65
CA ILE A 360 22.51 0.24 9.15
C ILE A 360 22.07 -0.24 10.54
N SER A 361 21.24 0.55 11.23
CA SER A 361 20.76 0.28 12.60
C SER A 361 20.22 -1.13 12.77
N ASP A 362 20.77 -1.84 13.76
CA ASP A 362 20.30 -3.14 14.20
C ASP A 362 19.04 -3.07 15.10
N ASN A 363 18.57 -1.86 15.41
CA ASN A 363 17.39 -1.63 16.26
C ASN A 363 16.43 -0.57 15.68
N ALA A 364 16.25 -0.58 14.34
CA ALA A 364 15.21 0.17 13.62
C ALA A 364 13.95 -0.68 13.40
N ARG A 365 13.40 -1.22 14.50
CA ARG A 365 12.32 -2.24 14.47
C ARG A 365 10.94 -1.65 14.12
N THR A 366 10.74 -0.35 14.38
CA THR A 366 9.48 0.36 14.10
C THR A 366 9.73 1.54 13.18
N MET A 367 9.33 1.41 11.91
CA MET A 367 9.27 2.48 10.90
C MET A 367 7.88 2.43 10.25
N LEU A 368 6.87 2.78 11.05
CA LEU A 368 5.47 2.67 10.69
C LEU A 368 5.07 3.83 9.76
N GLY A 369 4.75 3.52 8.51
CA GLY A 369 4.32 4.50 7.51
C GLY A 369 4.89 4.26 6.11
N THR A 370 4.76 5.27 5.26
CA THR A 370 5.29 5.27 3.89
C THR A 370 6.57 6.11 3.78
N LEU A 371 7.59 5.56 3.13
CA LEU A 371 8.80 6.25 2.69
C LEU A 371 8.64 6.62 1.21
N TYR A 372 8.38 7.89 0.93
CA TYR A 372 8.23 8.42 -0.42
C TYR A 372 9.46 9.22 -0.84
N LEU A 373 10.37 8.56 -1.57
CA LEU A 373 11.71 9.02 -1.90
C LEU A 373 11.96 9.00 -3.43
N PRO A 374 11.22 9.79 -4.23
CA PRO A 374 11.26 9.73 -5.71
C PRO A 374 12.59 10.17 -6.35
N ALA A 375 13.47 10.83 -5.61
CA ALA A 375 14.84 11.17 -6.00
C ALA A 375 15.84 10.51 -5.05
N GLY A 376 15.47 9.39 -4.43
CA GLY A 376 16.18 8.81 -3.30
C GLY A 376 16.55 7.36 -3.53
N ARG A 377 17.78 7.02 -3.15
CA ARG A 377 18.27 5.66 -3.05
C ARG A 377 18.21 5.20 -1.60
N VAL A 378 17.39 4.19 -1.34
CA VAL A 378 17.28 3.57 -0.02
C VAL A 378 18.28 2.43 0.06
N VAL A 379 19.18 2.48 1.03
CA VAL A 379 20.20 1.45 1.26
C VAL A 379 20.00 0.84 2.64
N ILE A 380 19.70 -0.45 2.71
CA ILE A 380 19.60 -1.18 3.98
C ILE A 380 20.81 -2.08 4.14
N ASP A 381 21.55 -1.90 5.23
CA ASP A 381 22.83 -2.57 5.51
C ASP A 381 22.91 -3.00 6.98
N ALA A 382 21.79 -3.53 7.50
CA ALA A 382 21.63 -3.94 8.90
C ALA A 382 21.86 -5.44 9.07
N SER A 383 22.25 -5.88 10.27
CA SER A 383 22.43 -7.31 10.60
C SER A 383 21.25 -7.91 11.40
N LYS A 384 20.21 -7.10 11.63
CA LYS A 384 18.98 -7.46 12.34
C LYS A 384 17.74 -7.06 11.53
N PRO A 385 16.55 -7.59 11.87
CA PRO A 385 15.31 -7.20 11.22
C PRO A 385 15.06 -5.70 11.27
N VAL A 386 14.59 -5.15 10.15
CA VAL A 386 14.22 -3.74 9.99
C VAL A 386 12.72 -3.65 9.74
N SER A 387 12.04 -2.79 10.50
CA SER A 387 10.60 -2.53 10.41
C SER A 387 9.64 -3.71 10.69
N ASP A 388 10.12 -4.79 11.30
CA ASP A 388 9.32 -5.99 11.58
C ASP A 388 8.19 -5.76 12.59
N GLN A 389 8.32 -4.77 13.46
CA GLN A 389 7.29 -4.38 14.43
C GLN A 389 6.29 -3.35 13.89
N SER A 390 6.51 -2.86 12.67
CA SER A 390 5.57 -1.94 12.02
C SER A 390 4.35 -2.70 11.52
N ALA A 391 3.14 -2.19 11.82
CA ALA A 391 1.91 -2.69 11.21
C ALA A 391 1.98 -2.68 9.67
N TYR A 392 2.56 -1.61 9.10
CA TYR A 392 2.94 -1.58 7.70
C TYR A 392 4.14 -0.68 7.42
N THR A 393 4.84 -0.99 6.33
CA THR A 393 5.85 -0.11 5.74
C THR A 393 5.74 -0.19 4.23
N VAL A 394 5.69 0.98 3.59
CA VAL A 394 5.69 1.10 2.12
C VAL A 394 6.90 1.89 1.69
N ILE A 395 7.61 1.45 0.66
CA ILE A 395 8.72 2.17 0.06
C ILE A 395 8.39 2.50 -1.39
N VAL A 396 8.34 3.78 -1.72
CA VAL A 396 8.31 4.27 -3.10
C VAL A 396 9.56 5.10 -3.29
N ALA A 397 10.57 4.55 -3.94
CA ALA A 397 11.89 5.18 -4.04
C ALA A 397 12.44 5.13 -5.47
N GLN A 398 13.46 5.91 -5.77
CA GLN A 398 14.15 5.82 -7.05
C GLN A 398 14.82 4.45 -7.20
N GLN A 399 15.62 4.06 -6.20
CA GLN A 399 16.26 2.74 -6.12
C GLN A 399 16.20 2.21 -4.67
N VAL A 400 16.17 0.89 -4.52
CA VAL A 400 16.22 0.21 -3.23
C VAL A 400 17.24 -0.92 -3.29
N ASN A 401 18.29 -0.82 -2.48
CA ASN A 401 19.41 -1.77 -2.47
C ASN A 401 19.61 -2.29 -1.04
N LEU A 402 19.76 -3.60 -0.88
CA LEU A 402 20.00 -4.23 0.41
C LEU A 402 21.31 -5.03 0.39
N TYR A 403 22.12 -4.86 1.43
CA TYR A 403 23.42 -5.48 1.62
C TYR A 403 23.54 -6.05 3.05
N GLN A 404 24.46 -7.01 3.28
CA GLN A 404 24.82 -7.58 4.60
C GLN A 404 23.71 -8.31 5.40
N GLY A 405 22.88 -9.12 4.74
CA GLY A 405 21.96 -10.00 5.47
C GLY A 405 20.80 -9.38 6.28
N PRO A 406 20.34 -8.12 6.08
CA PRO A 406 19.18 -7.59 6.78
C PRO A 406 17.96 -8.39 6.36
N ASN A 407 16.96 -8.52 7.25
CA ASN A 407 15.62 -8.87 6.81
C ASN A 407 14.73 -7.63 6.92
N LEU A 408 14.44 -7.02 5.78
CA LEU A 408 13.51 -5.90 5.68
C LEU A 408 12.07 -6.41 5.62
N TYR A 409 11.27 -6.06 6.63
CA TYR A 409 9.86 -6.42 6.68
C TYR A 409 9.01 -5.31 6.09
N LEU A 410 8.18 -5.67 5.12
CA LEU A 410 7.18 -4.79 4.52
C LEU A 410 5.80 -5.39 4.81
N ASN A 411 5.36 -5.21 6.05
CA ASN A 411 4.04 -5.67 6.49
C ASN A 411 2.93 -4.85 5.79
N ALA A 412 1.74 -5.43 5.66
CA ALA A 412 0.56 -4.79 5.06
C ALA A 412 -0.68 -4.88 5.96
N ASN A 413 -0.49 -4.87 7.28
CA ASN A 413 -1.55 -4.96 8.28
C ASN A 413 -2.18 -3.58 8.53
N TYR A 414 -2.78 -3.00 7.50
CA TYR A 414 -3.30 -1.64 7.55
C TYR A 414 -4.40 -1.43 8.60
N ASP A 415 -5.13 -2.49 8.96
CA ASP A 415 -6.20 -2.44 9.97
C ASP A 415 -5.68 -2.49 11.42
N SER A 416 -4.38 -2.77 11.65
CA SER A 416 -3.80 -2.84 13.00
C SER A 416 -3.18 -1.53 13.47
N THR A 417 -3.39 -0.43 12.74
CA THR A 417 -2.87 0.91 13.07
C THR A 417 -3.87 1.99 12.69
N SER A 418 -3.82 3.13 13.39
CA SER A 418 -4.56 4.34 13.03
C SER A 418 -3.87 5.17 11.95
N VAL A 419 -2.60 4.89 11.64
CA VAL A 419 -1.83 5.61 10.62
C VAL A 419 -2.41 5.27 9.24
N PRO A 420 -2.90 6.26 8.47
CA PRO A 420 -3.57 6.00 7.21
C PRO A 420 -2.56 5.64 6.12
N VAL A 421 -2.93 4.73 5.22
CA VAL A 421 -2.11 4.43 4.05
C VAL A 421 -2.36 5.49 2.96
N PRO A 422 -1.32 6.13 2.41
CA PRO A 422 -1.48 7.04 1.29
C PRO A 422 -2.22 6.42 0.11
N LYS A 423 -3.09 7.20 -0.55
CA LYS A 423 -3.79 6.76 -1.76
C LYS A 423 -2.75 6.36 -2.82
N GLY A 424 -2.94 5.19 -3.43
CA GLY A 424 -2.09 4.68 -4.51
C GLY A 424 -0.99 3.70 -4.09
N VAL A 425 -0.70 3.54 -2.79
CA VAL A 425 0.26 2.53 -2.29
C VAL A 425 -0.37 1.50 -1.33
N GLY A 426 -1.62 1.70 -0.95
CA GLY A 426 -2.43 0.72 -0.22
C GLY A 426 -3.07 -0.32 -1.13
N PRO A 427 -4.23 -0.90 -0.76
CA PRO A 427 -4.99 -1.79 -1.64
C PRO A 427 -5.40 -1.04 -2.90
N LEU A 428 -4.66 -1.25 -3.99
CA LEU A 428 -4.98 -0.71 -5.31
C LEU A 428 -6.22 -1.42 -5.85
N SER A 429 -7.20 -0.65 -6.29
CA SER A 429 -8.51 -1.14 -6.67
C SER A 429 -8.44 -2.19 -7.79
N GLY A 430 -8.87 -3.41 -7.50
CA GLY A 430 -9.00 -4.48 -8.49
C GLY A 430 -10.13 -4.21 -9.50
N LYS A 431 -10.07 -4.88 -10.65
CA LYS A 431 -11.15 -4.91 -11.65
C LYS A 431 -12.31 -5.74 -11.11
N LEU A 432 -13.55 -5.28 -11.33
CA LEU A 432 -14.72 -6.11 -10.98
C LEU A 432 -14.93 -7.15 -12.08
N LEU A 433 -15.02 -8.40 -11.67
CA LEU A 433 -15.53 -9.49 -12.48
C LEU A 433 -16.91 -9.86 -11.95
N LEU A 434 -17.90 -9.84 -12.85
CA LEU A 434 -19.25 -10.32 -12.57
C LEU A 434 -19.33 -11.80 -12.99
N SER A 435 -19.92 -12.64 -12.16
CA SER A 435 -20.27 -14.02 -12.47
C SER A 435 -21.69 -14.29 -11.98
N GLN A 436 -22.50 -14.97 -12.78
CA GLN A 436 -23.88 -15.31 -12.45
C GLN A 436 -23.97 -16.65 -11.72
#